data_AF-A0A061NZK5-F1
#
_entry.id   AF-A0A061NZK5-F1
#
_cell.length_a   1.000
_cell.length_b   1.000
_cell.length_c   1.000
_cell.angle_alpha   90.00
_cell.angle_beta   90.00
_cell.angle_gamma   90.00
#
_symmetry.space_group_name_H-M   'P 1'
#
loop_
_entity.id
_entity.type
_entity.pdbx_description
1 polymer ?
#
loop_
_entity_poly.entity_id
_entity_poly.type
_entity_poly.pdbx_seq_one_letter_code
_entity_poly.pdbx_strand_id
1 'polypeptide(L)'
;MSEDRFQTVFRKAANYVAHNYVHTLIIDLSGLTSLGDYEMEEVIKLQSILSLLRAEMQLSGVTPEMAMQAVNVQDYRRTNIQSATSVKEILTRLLTCDH
;
A
#
# COMPACT_ATOMS: atom_id res chain seq x y z
N MET A 1 2.70 14.15 7.42
CA MET A 1 4.07 13.63 7.15
C MET A 1 4.78 14.67 6.29
N SER A 2 6.12 14.75 6.23
CA SER A 2 6.77 15.55 5.17
C SER A 2 6.99 14.69 3.92
N GLU A 3 7.00 15.33 2.76
CA GLU A 3 7.25 14.70 1.46
C GLU A 3 8.52 13.81 1.48
N ASP A 4 9.62 14.35 2.02
CA ASP A 4 10.91 13.67 2.15
C ASP A 4 10.85 12.39 2.97
N ARG A 5 10.02 12.39 4.03
CA ARG A 5 9.86 11.22 4.89
C ARG A 5 9.13 10.10 4.15
N PHE A 6 8.10 10.46 3.38
CA PHE A 6 7.34 9.48 2.60
C PHE A 6 8.25 8.83 1.55
N GLN A 7 8.98 9.62 0.77
CA GLN A 7 9.93 9.09 -0.23
C GLN A 7 11.04 8.24 0.40
N THR A 8 11.53 8.61 1.58
CA THR A 8 12.54 7.82 2.28
C THR A 8 12.01 6.46 2.70
N VAL A 9 10.78 6.39 3.23
CA VAL A 9 10.13 5.12 3.59
C VAL A 9 9.89 4.28 2.33
N PHE A 10 9.35 4.90 1.29
CA PHE A 10 9.10 4.28 -0.01
C PHE A 10 10.35 3.59 -0.57
N ARG A 11 11.46 4.33 -0.70
CA ARG A 11 12.70 3.82 -1.29
C ARG A 11 13.27 2.66 -0.46
N LYS A 12 13.19 2.76 0.86
CA LYS A 12 13.64 1.69 1.75
C LYS A 12 12.78 0.43 1.61
N ALA A 13 11.46 0.57 1.52
CA ALA A 13 10.54 -0.55 1.35
C ALA A 13 10.76 -1.25 0.00
N ALA A 14 10.83 -0.51 -1.11
CA ALA A 14 11.09 -1.06 -2.43
C ALA A 14 12.44 -1.79 -2.49
N ASN A 15 13.51 -1.18 -1.96
CA ASN A 15 14.82 -1.84 -1.88
C ASN A 15 14.77 -3.11 -1.03
N TYR A 16 14.07 -3.08 0.11
CA TYR A 16 13.97 -4.27 0.96
C TYR A 16 13.30 -5.43 0.22
N VAL A 17 12.16 -5.18 -0.44
CA VAL A 17 11.43 -6.20 -1.21
C VAL A 17 12.31 -6.78 -2.32
N ALA A 18 13.01 -5.92 -3.06
CA ALA A 18 13.88 -6.33 -4.17
C ALA A 18 15.01 -7.29 -3.75
N HIS A 19 15.47 -7.21 -2.49
CA HIS A 19 16.59 -8.03 -2.00
C HIS A 19 16.18 -9.19 -1.10
N ASN A 20 14.90 -9.33 -0.72
CA ASN A 20 14.48 -10.27 0.34
C ASN A 20 13.34 -11.25 -0.01
N TYR A 21 13.07 -11.55 -1.28
CA TYR A 21 11.99 -12.49 -1.71
C TYR A 21 10.66 -12.28 -0.96
N VAL A 22 10.28 -11.02 -0.76
CA VAL A 22 9.04 -10.68 -0.05
C VAL A 22 7.86 -10.90 -0.99
N HIS A 23 6.99 -11.86 -0.67
CA HIS A 23 5.78 -12.11 -1.46
C HIS A 23 4.73 -11.02 -1.23
N THR A 24 4.57 -10.54 0.00
CA THR A 24 3.50 -9.59 0.35
C THR A 24 4.04 -8.48 1.24
N LEU A 25 3.83 -7.23 0.82
CA LEU A 25 4.09 -6.03 1.61
C LEU A 25 2.78 -5.47 2.14
N ILE A 26 2.63 -5.44 3.46
CA ILE A 26 1.51 -4.77 4.14
C ILE A 26 1.96 -3.39 4.58
N ILE A 27 1.21 -2.36 4.19
CA ILE A 27 1.46 -0.97 4.63
C ILE A 27 0.30 -0.52 5.51
N ASP A 28 0.60 -0.22 6.77
CA ASP A 28 -0.38 0.34 7.70
C ASP A 28 -0.42 1.87 7.60
N LEU A 29 -1.60 2.38 7.24
CA LEU A 29 -1.90 3.79 7.06
C LEU A 29 -2.74 4.36 8.21
N SER A 30 -3.00 3.56 9.26
CA SER A 30 -3.80 3.99 10.42
C SER A 30 -3.25 5.23 11.14
N GLY A 31 -1.94 5.49 11.01
CA GLY A 31 -1.27 6.68 11.53
C GLY A 31 -1.38 7.93 10.65
N LEU A 32 -2.05 7.84 9.50
CA LEU A 32 -2.32 8.98 8.63
C LEU A 32 -3.73 9.50 8.90
N THR A 33 -3.87 10.82 8.99
CA THR A 33 -5.18 11.47 9.14
C THR A 33 -5.86 11.71 7.79
N SER A 34 -5.08 11.77 6.72
CA SER A 34 -5.54 11.93 5.33
C SER A 34 -4.50 11.38 4.35
N LEU A 35 -4.93 10.99 3.16
CA LEU A 35 -4.05 10.73 2.01
C LEU A 35 -4.39 11.77 0.95
N GLY A 36 -3.53 12.76 0.77
CA GLY A 36 -3.67 13.69 -0.33
C GLY A 36 -3.31 13.01 -1.66
N ASP A 37 -3.53 13.75 -2.75
CA ASP A 37 -3.25 13.27 -4.11
C ASP A 37 -1.78 12.87 -4.26
N TYR A 38 -0.84 13.64 -3.68
CA TYR A 38 0.58 13.33 -3.70
C TYR A 38 0.90 12.00 -3.03
N GLU A 39 0.44 11.77 -1.79
CA GLU A 39 0.73 10.50 -1.11
C GLU A 39 0.11 9.31 -1.84
N MET A 40 -1.07 9.48 -2.43
CA MET A 40 -1.73 8.43 -3.20
C MET A 40 -1.00 8.10 -4.50
N GLU A 41 -0.52 9.11 -5.24
CA GLU A 41 0.32 8.90 -6.42
C GLU A 41 1.57 8.10 -6.08
N GLU A 42 2.22 8.43 -4.96
CA GLU A 42 3.38 7.68 -4.49
C GLU A 42 2.99 6.24 -4.09
N VAL A 43 1.87 6.02 -3.41
CA VAL A 43 1.35 4.66 -3.12
C VAL A 43 1.14 3.85 -4.41
N ILE A 44 0.56 4.45 -5.45
CA ILE A 44 0.33 3.80 -6.76
C ILE A 44 1.65 3.46 -7.45
N LYS A 45 2.63 4.36 -7.42
CA LYS A 45 3.98 4.09 -7.94
C LYS A 45 4.62 2.91 -7.21
N LEU A 46 4.43 2.79 -5.90
CA LEU A 46 4.96 1.67 -5.11
C LEU A 46 4.37 0.35 -5.59
N GLN A 47 3.04 0.30 -5.71
CA GLN A 47 2.34 -0.88 -6.17
C GLN A 47 2.83 -1.31 -7.56
N SER A 48 3.07 -0.34 -8.46
CA SER A 48 3.58 -0.61 -9.80
C SER A 48 4.97 -1.26 -9.74
N ILE A 49 5.88 -0.73 -8.91
CA ILE A 49 7.22 -1.31 -8.72
C ILE A 49 7.13 -2.72 -8.11
N LEU A 50 6.32 -2.89 -7.07
CA LEU A 50 6.17 -4.19 -6.39
C LEU A 50 5.60 -5.26 -7.32
N SER A 51 4.67 -4.89 -8.20
CA SER A 51 4.12 -5.81 -9.21
C SER A 51 5.20 -6.35 -10.15
N LEU A 52 6.17 -5.52 -10.55
CA LEU A 52 7.32 -5.94 -11.36
C LEU A 52 8.23 -6.91 -10.61
N LEU A 53 8.31 -6.76 -9.29
CA LEU A 53 9.05 -7.64 -8.39
C LEU A 53 8.27 -8.91 -7.99
N ARG A 54 7.05 -9.09 -8.52
CA ARG A 54 6.11 -10.16 -8.13
C ARG A 54 5.78 -10.15 -6.63
N ALA A 55 5.80 -8.97 -6.03
CA ALA A 55 5.35 -8.74 -4.67
C ALA A 55 3.95 -8.12 -4.69
N GLU A 56 3.06 -8.65 -3.89
CA GLU A 56 1.74 -8.10 -3.65
C GLU A 56 1.81 -6.97 -2.63
N MET A 57 0.95 -5.97 -2.81
CA MET A 57 0.82 -4.86 -1.88
C MET A 57 -0.60 -4.83 -1.31
N GLN A 58 -0.70 -4.75 0.02
CA GLN A 58 -1.97 -4.55 0.72
C GLN A 58 -1.91 -3.37 1.67
N LEU A 59 -2.98 -2.58 1.69
CA LEU A 59 -3.12 -1.41 2.54
C LEU A 59 -3.99 -1.70 3.76
N SER A 60 -3.56 -1.20 4.92
CA SER A 60 -4.32 -1.27 6.15
C SER A 60 -4.62 0.10 6.72
N GLY A 61 -5.63 0.19 7.59
CA GLY A 61 -6.00 1.45 8.24
C GLY A 61 -6.58 2.49 7.28
N VAL A 62 -7.05 2.06 6.09
CA VAL A 62 -7.67 2.95 5.10
C VAL A 62 -9.07 3.32 5.58
N THR A 63 -9.27 4.60 5.88
CA THR A 63 -10.61 5.11 6.22
C THR A 63 -11.49 5.22 4.96
N PRO A 64 -12.83 5.23 5.09
CA PRO A 64 -13.72 5.47 3.96
C PRO A 64 -13.40 6.76 3.21
N GLU A 65 -13.00 7.81 3.91
CA GLU A 65 -12.59 9.09 3.32
C GLU A 65 -11.35 8.94 2.43
N MET A 66 -10.31 8.26 2.93
CA MET A 66 -9.11 7.96 2.15
C MET A 66 -9.41 7.11 0.91
N ALA A 67 -10.30 6.12 1.04
CA ALA A 67 -10.73 5.30 -0.08
C ALA A 67 -11.48 6.11 -1.14
N MET A 68 -12.36 7.03 -0.73
CA MET A 68 -13.06 7.93 -1.65
C MET A 68 -12.09 8.90 -2.36
N GLN A 69 -11.09 9.42 -1.63
CA GLN A 69 -10.04 10.26 -2.20
C GLN A 69 -9.21 9.46 -3.23
N ALA A 70 -8.84 8.22 -2.91
CA ALA A 70 -8.08 7.35 -3.79
C ALA A 70 -8.75 7.10 -5.14
N VAL A 71 -10.08 6.86 -5.14
CA VAL A 71 -10.85 6.57 -6.37
C VAL A 71 -10.85 7.72 -7.38
N ASN A 72 -10.59 8.94 -6.92
CA ASN A 72 -10.51 10.13 -7.78
C ASN A 72 -9.13 10.28 -8.45
N VAL A 73 -8.11 9.54 -8.01
CA VAL A 73 -6.81 9.51 -8.67
C VAL A 73 -6.90 8.64 -9.92
N GLN A 74 -6.53 9.22 -11.06
CA GLN A 74 -6.82 8.72 -12.42
C GLN A 74 -6.35 7.27 -12.66
N ASP A 75 -5.30 6.85 -11.95
CA ASP A 75 -4.69 5.52 -12.09
C ASP A 75 -5.05 4.53 -10.97
N TYR A 76 -5.71 4.95 -9.88
CA TYR A 76 -6.04 4.03 -8.78
C TYR A 76 -6.92 2.87 -9.26
N ARG A 77 -7.90 3.15 -10.13
CA ARG A 77 -8.79 2.13 -10.71
C ARG A 77 -8.09 1.09 -11.58
N ARG A 78 -6.86 1.39 -12.03
CA ARG A 78 -6.02 0.46 -12.81
C ARG A 78 -5.13 -0.41 -11.92
N THR A 79 -5.02 -0.06 -10.64
CA THR A 79 -4.28 -0.84 -9.66
C THR A 79 -5.19 -1.85 -8.97
N ASN A 80 -4.67 -3.03 -8.65
CA ASN A 80 -5.37 -4.02 -7.84
C ASN A 80 -4.94 -3.90 -6.37
N ILE A 81 -5.00 -2.68 -5.81
CA ILE A 81 -4.63 -2.45 -4.42
C ILE A 81 -5.75 -2.98 -3.53
N GLN A 82 -5.45 -4.01 -2.76
CA GLN A 82 -6.36 -4.51 -1.74
C GLN A 82 -6.20 -3.69 -0.47
N SER A 83 -7.33 -3.35 0.17
CA SER A 83 -7.33 -2.65 1.44
C SER A 83 -8.18 -3.35 2.50
N ALA A 84 -7.86 -3.07 3.75
CA ALA A 84 -8.63 -3.52 4.91
C ALA A 84 -8.60 -2.46 6.01
N THR A 85 -9.50 -2.60 6.98
CA THR A 85 -9.59 -1.65 8.10
C THR A 85 -8.46 -1.83 9.12
N SER A 86 -7.82 -3.01 9.15
CA SER A 86 -6.75 -3.32 10.12
C SER A 86 -5.79 -4.39 9.61
N VAL A 87 -4.57 -4.39 10.17
CA VAL A 87 -3.53 -5.38 9.81
C VAL A 87 -4.01 -6.78 10.19
N LYS A 88 -4.73 -6.89 11.31
CA LYS A 88 -5.36 -8.13 11.77
C LYS A 88 -6.28 -8.72 10.70
N GLU A 89 -7.08 -7.89 10.04
CA GLU A 89 -7.99 -8.34 9.00
C GLU A 89 -7.24 -8.90 7.79
N ILE A 90 -6.18 -8.22 7.35
CA ILE A 90 -5.30 -8.71 6.26
C ILE A 90 -4.68 -10.05 6.61
N LEU A 91 -4.05 -10.13 7.79
CA LEU A 91 -3.38 -11.35 8.25
C LEU A 91 -4.37 -12.50 8.39
N THR A 92 -5.59 -12.23 8.87
CA THR A 92 -6.62 -13.26 8.96
C THR A 92 -6.92 -13.84 7.59
N ARG A 93 -7.15 -12.99 6.57
CA ARG A 93 -7.40 -13.46 5.19
C ARG A 93 -6.25 -14.30 4.65
N LEU A 94 -5.02 -13.80 4.78
CA LEU A 94 -3.82 -14.48 4.28
C LEU A 94 -3.62 -15.85 4.94
N LEU A 95 -3.80 -15.95 6.25
CA LEU A 95 -3.60 -17.20 7.00
C LEU A 95 -4.75 -18.19 6.85
N THR A 96 -5.94 -17.75 6.45
CA THR A 96 -7.09 -18.63 6.20
C THR A 96 -7.18 -19.16 4.76
N CYS A 97 -6.39 -18.61 3.83
CA CYS A 97 -6.43 -18.99 2.42
C CYS A 97 -5.42 -20.06 2.00
N ASP A 98 -4.65 -20.64 2.94
CA ASP A 98 -3.82 -21.82 2.69
C ASP A 98 -4.70 -23.11 2.63
N HIS A 99 -5.32 -23.34 1.47
CA HIS A 99 -5.93 -24.62 1.06
C HIS A 99 -5.41 -25.06 -0.30
#